data_AF-A0A7W3N0H2-F1
#
_entry.id   AF-A0A7W3N0H2-F1
#
_cell.length_a   1.000
_cell.length_b   1.000
_cell.length_c   1.000
_cell.angle_alpha   90.00
_cell.angle_beta   90.00
_cell.angle_gamma   90.00
#
_symmetry.space_group_name_H-M   'P 1'
#
loop_
_entity.id
_entity.type
_entity.pdbx_description
1 polymer ?
#
loop_
_entity_poly.entity_id
_entity_poly.type
_entity_poly.pdbx_seq_one_letter_code
_entity_poly.pdbx_strand_id
1 'polypeptide(L)' 'MHLDLSGVTSVDAGGAAVIAALATRLWPDGRLVLHRPPAGLCRILQVLWPELPGIEVRP' A
#
# COMPACT_ATOMS: atom_id res chain seq x y z
N MET A 1 4.84 9.64 3.95
CA MET A 1 4.53 9.85 2.52
C MET A 1 3.05 9.54 2.28
N HIS A 2 2.37 10.30 1.44
CA HIS A 2 0.96 10.08 1.09
C HIS A 2 0.82 9.75 -0.40
N LEU A 3 -0.04 8.79 -0.73
CA LEU A 3 -0.37 8.43 -2.10
C LEU A 3 -1.89 8.47 -2.29
N ASP A 4 -2.37 9.32 -3.19
CA ASP A 4 -3.78 9.35 -3.60
C ASP A 4 -3.99 8.40 -4.78
N LEU A 5 -4.84 7.40 -4.58
CA LEU A 5 -5.10 6.33 -5.53
C LEU A 5 -6.49 6.42 -6.18
N SER A 6 -7.20 7.54 -6.01
CA SER A 6 -8.54 7.73 -6.57
C SER A 6 -8.65 7.63 -8.10
N GLY A 7 -7.56 7.88 -8.82
CA GLY A 7 -7.48 7.70 -10.28
C GLY A 7 -7.06 6.29 -10.72
N VAL A 8 -6.75 5.40 -9.78
CA VAL A 8 -6.25 4.05 -10.08
C VAL A 8 -7.42 3.08 -10.07
N THR A 9 -7.67 2.40 -11.19
CA THR A 9 -8.76 1.43 -11.30
C THR A 9 -8.37 0.03 -10.84
N SER A 10 -7.12 -0.37 -11.08
CA SER A 10 -6.61 -1.69 -10.73
C SER A 10 -5.11 -1.68 -10.45
N VAL A 11 -4.65 -2.57 -9.58
CA VAL A 11 -3.24 -2.83 -9.31
C VAL A 11 -3.03 -4.33 -9.26
N ASP A 12 -1.94 -4.81 -9.86
CA ASP A 12 -1.52 -6.21 -9.82
C ASP A 12 -0.54 -6.49 -8.67
N ALA A 13 -0.06 -7.73 -8.56
CA ALA A 13 0.88 -8.11 -7.52
C ALA A 13 2.22 -7.38 -7.62
N GLY A 14 2.66 -7.01 -8.82
CA GLY A 14 3.91 -6.28 -9.04
C GLY A 14 3.83 -4.84 -8.51
N GLY A 15 2.74 -4.14 -8.84
CA GLY A 15 2.48 -2.80 -8.28
C GLY A 15 2.32 -2.82 -6.76
N ALA A 16 1.64 -3.84 -6.22
CA ALA A 16 1.54 -4.02 -4.77
C ALA A 16 2.90 -4.27 -4.10
N ALA A 17 3.80 -5.02 -4.75
CA ALA A 17 5.15 -5.27 -4.24
C ALA A 17 5.98 -3.99 -4.13
N VAL A 18 5.85 -3.06 -5.08
CA VAL A 18 6.51 -1.74 -5.02
C VAL A 18 5.99 -0.92 -3.82
N ILE A 19 4.67 -0.92 -3.60
CA ILE A 19 4.06 -0.26 -2.44
C ILE A 19 4.56 -0.87 -1.13
N ALA A 20 4.62 -2.19 -1.04
CA ALA A 20 5.14 -2.88 0.14
C ALA A 20 6.62 -2.55 0.40
N ALA A 21 7.46 -2.56 -0.64
CA ALA A 21 8.86 -2.19 -0.53
C ALA A 21 9.03 -0.73 -0.06
N LEU A 22 8.20 0.18 -0.56
CA LEU A 22 8.22 1.59 -0.15
C LEU A 22 7.80 1.78 1.31
N ALA A 23 6.73 1.10 1.76
CA ALA A 23 6.29 1.14 3.15
C ALA A 23 7.40 0.66 4.11
N THR A 24 8.02 -0.49 3.80
CA THR A 24 9.13 -1.03 4.58
C THR A 24 10.34 -0.09 4.62
N ARG A 25 10.67 0.56 3.51
CA ARG A 25 11.81 1.50 3.44
C ARG A 25 11.59 2.77 4.27
N LEU A 26 10.34 3.19 4.45
CA LEU A 26 10.01 4.35 5.27
C LEU A 26 9.98 4.01 6.76
N TRP A 27 9.73 2.75 7.12
CA TRP A 27 9.72 2.31 8.51
C TRP A 27 11.15 2.21 9.10
N PRO A 28 11.38 2.56 10.38
CA PRO A 28 10.41 3.00 11.40
C PRO A 28 10.17 4.52 11.44
N ASP A 29 11.02 5.31 10.80
CA ASP A 29 11.02 6.78 10.96
C ASP A 29 9.88 7.48 10.20
N GLY A 30 9.16 6.73 9.37
CA GLY A 30 8.06 7.20 8.54
C GLY A 30 7.06 6.10 8.19
N ARG A 31 6.04 6.52 7.45
CA ARG A 31 4.98 5.63 6.96
C ARG A 31 4.45 6.05 5.60
N LEU A 32 3.93 5.09 4.85
CA LEU A 32 3.19 5.26 3.62
C LEU A 32 1.69 5.24 3.91
N VAL A 33 1.00 6.34 3.64
CA VAL A 33 -0.46 6.45 3.79
C VAL A 33 -1.11 6.36 2.41
N LEU A 34 -1.93 5.35 2.19
CA LEU A 34 -2.72 5.18 0.97
C LEU A 34 -4.11 5.78 1.16
N HIS A 35 -4.49 6.71 0.30
CA HIS A 35 -5.84 7.28 0.28
C HIS A 35 -6.65 6.70 -0.87
N ARG A 36 -7.87 6.24 -0.59
CA ARG A 36 -8.79 5.65 -1.58
C ARG A 36 -8.16 4.53 -2.42
N PRO A 37 -7.44 3.55 -1.82
CA PRO A 37 -6.86 2.46 -2.59
C PRO A 37 -7.96 1.57 -3.21
N PRO A 38 -7.74 1.02 -4.41
CA PRO A 38 -8.62 0.01 -4.98
C PRO A 38 -8.72 -1.20 -4.06
N ALA A 39 -9.92 -1.77 -3.89
CA ALA A 39 -10.13 -2.95 -3.03
C ALA A 39 -9.21 -4.13 -3.41
N GLY A 40 -8.89 -4.28 -4.70
CA GLY A 40 -7.94 -5.29 -5.19
C GLY A 40 -6.54 -5.10 -4.61
N LEU A 41 -6.03 -3.87 -4.51
CA LEU A 41 -4.73 -3.59 -3.89
C LEU A 41 -4.74 -3.96 -2.40
N CYS A 42 -5.77 -3.55 -1.65
CA CYS A 42 -5.91 -3.90 -0.24
C CYS A 42 -5.93 -5.42 -0.05
N ARG A 43 -6.65 -6.15 -0.91
CA ARG A 43 -6.71 -7.60 -0.89
C ARG A 43 -5.34 -8.24 -1.15
N ILE A 44 -4.60 -7.77 -2.15
CA ILE A 44 -3.27 -8.28 -2.47
C ILE A 44 -2.31 -8.06 -1.29
N LEU A 45 -2.27 -6.86 -0.73
CA LEU A 45 -1.42 -6.53 0.42
C LEU A 45 -1.76 -7.40 1.62
N GLN A 46 -3.05 -7.59 1.93
CA GLN A 46 -3.48 -8.45 3.03
C GLN A 46 -3.07 -9.91 2.87
N VAL A 47 -3.07 -10.45 1.64
CA VAL A 47 -2.73 -11.86 1.38
C VAL A 47 -1.22 -12.08 1.36
N LEU A 48 -0.49 -11.21 0.67
CA LEU A 48 0.94 -11.40 0.41
C LEU A 48 1.83 -10.78 1.50
N TRP A 49 1.35 -9.76 2.20
CA TRP A 49 2.05 -9.07 3.30
C TRP A 49 1.10 -8.75 4.46
N PRO A 50 0.55 -9.76 5.17
CA PRO A 50 -0.46 -9.57 6.21
C PRO A 50 0.00 -8.68 7.38
N GLU A 51 1.31 -8.57 7.61
CA GLU A 51 1.92 -7.81 8.70
C GLU A 51 2.88 -6.73 8.20
N LEU A 52 2.56 -6.11 7.05
CA LEU A 52 3.40 -5.07 6.44
C LEU A 52 3.55 -3.85 7.37
N PRO A 53 4.75 -3.55 7.90
CA PRO A 53 4.94 -2.37 8.75
C PRO A 53 4.95 -1.09 7.92
N GLY A 54 4.69 0.05 8.58
CA GLY A 54 4.83 1.37 7.97
C GLY A 54 3.82 1.68 6.86
N ILE A 55 2.73 0.91 6.74
CA ILE A 55 1.62 1.21 5.84
C ILE A 55 0.36 1.60 6.64
N GLU A 56 -0.35 2.61 6.17
CA GLU A 56 -1.64 3.05 6.70
C GLU A 56 -2.63 3.15 5.53
N VAL A 57 -3.81 2.56 5.67
CA VAL A 57 -4.84 2.59 4.64
C VAL A 57 -5.99 3.47 5.10
N ARG A 58 -6.35 4.46 4.27
CA ARG A 58 -7.49 5.35 4.49
C ARG A 58 -8.51 5.18 3.35
N PRO A 59 -9.79 4.93 3.70
CA PRO A 59 -10.85 4.76 2.71
C PRO A 59 -11.08 6.04 1.89
#